data_AF-A0AAJ1Z7B0-F1
#
_entry.id   AF-A0AAJ1Z7B0-F1
#
_cell.length_a   1.000
_cell.length_b   1.000
_cell.length_c   1.000
_cell.angle_alpha   90.00
_cell.angle_beta   90.00
_cell.angle_gamma   90.00
#
_symmetry.space_group_name_H-M   'P 1'
#
loop_
_entity.id
_entity.type
_entity.pdbx_description
1 polymer ?
#
loop_
_entity_poly.entity_id
_entity_poly.type
_entity_poly.pdbx_seq_one_letter_code
_entity_poly.pdbx_strand_id
1 'polypeptide(L)' 'MKGELTAEQKAWFKQLAEHELEEARLMQSGLPYRDVKAIEDGRPTGNPPGACDSAPEPPGDFPDFIPDMGW' A
#
# COMPACT_ATOMS: atom_id res chain seq x y z
N MET A 1 8.00 -13.72 -24.97
CA MET A 1 7.17 -14.24 -23.86
C MET A 1 7.70 -13.66 -22.57
N LYS A 2 6.86 -13.05 -21.72
CA LYS A 2 7.25 -12.75 -20.34
C LYS A 2 7.34 -14.09 -19.62
N GLY A 3 8.51 -14.41 -19.06
CA GLY A 3 8.74 -15.65 -18.32
C GLY A 3 7.91 -15.72 -17.04
N GLU A 4 7.97 -16.85 -16.33
CA GLU A 4 7.39 -16.93 -15.00
C GLU A 4 8.05 -15.93 -14.04
N LEU A 5 7.27 -15.40 -13.09
CA LEU A 5 7.78 -14.57 -12.02
C LEU A 5 8.79 -15.33 -11.16
N THR A 6 9.84 -14.65 -10.71
CA THR A 6 10.79 -15.18 -9.72
C THR A 6 10.08 -15.43 -8.37
N ALA A 7 10.73 -16.18 -7.48
CA ALA A 7 10.18 -16.41 -6.13
C ALA A 7 9.97 -15.08 -5.37
N GLU A 8 10.90 -14.13 -5.52
CA GLU A 8 10.83 -12.80 -4.89
C GLU A 8 9.68 -11.97 -5.46
N GLN A 9 9.51 -11.94 -6.78
CA GLN A 9 8.38 -11.26 -7.42
C GLN A 9 7.04 -11.86 -6.99
N LYS A 10 6.93 -13.20 -6.89
CA LYS A 10 5.73 -13.87 -6.38
C LYS A 10 5.44 -13.50 -4.92
N ALA A 11 6.47 -13.45 -4.07
CA ALA A 11 6.33 -13.05 -2.67
C ALA A 11 5.88 -11.58 -2.54
N TRP A 12 6.46 -10.69 -3.35
CA TRP A 12 6.07 -9.28 -3.41
C TRP A 12 4.59 -9.12 -3.76
N PHE A 13 4.12 -9.78 -4.83
CA PHE A 13 2.71 -9.70 -5.23
C PHE A 13 1.76 -10.27 -4.17
N LYS A 14 2.18 -11.32 -3.46
CA LYS A 14 1.40 -11.88 -2.37
C LYS A 14 1.24 -10.87 -1.23
N GLN A 15 2.32 -10.24 -0.80
CA GLN A 15 2.27 -9.20 0.25
C GLN A 15 1.42 -8.02 -0.18
N LEU A 16 1.56 -7.55 -1.43
CA LEU A 16 0.71 -6.49 -1.96
C LEU A 16 -0.77 -6.87 -1.91
N ALA A 17 -1.12 -8.08 -2.37
CA ALA A 17 -2.49 -8.55 -2.36
C ALA A 17 -3.07 -8.65 -0.94
N GLU A 18 -2.27 -9.06 0.05
CA GLU A 18 -2.67 -9.11 1.46
C GLU A 18 -2.93 -7.70 2.03
N HIS A 19 -2.08 -6.72 1.70
CA HIS A 19 -2.27 -5.32 2.06
C HIS A 19 -3.58 -4.74 1.50
N GLU A 20 -3.76 -4.81 0.19
CA GLU A 20 -4.94 -4.26 -0.52
C GLU A 20 -6.24 -4.93 -0.06
N LEU A 21 -6.20 -6.24 0.23
CA LEU A 21 -7.37 -6.97 0.73
C LEU A 21 -7.77 -6.48 2.13
N GLU A 22 -6.80 -6.22 3.01
CA GLU A 22 -7.08 -5.72 4.35
C GLU A 22 -7.55 -4.26 4.34
N GLU A 23 -6.97 -3.40 3.50
CA GLU A 23 -7.50 -2.05 3.26
C GLU A 23 -8.97 -2.10 2.83
N ALA A 24 -9.29 -2.96 1.85
CA ALA A 24 -10.66 -3.13 1.36
C ALA A 24 -11.60 -3.64 2.46
N ARG A 25 -11.14 -4.56 3.31
CA ARG A 25 -11.92 -5.07 4.45
C ARG A 25 -12.21 -3.97 5.47
N LEU A 26 -11.21 -3.15 5.80
CA LEU A 26 -11.36 -2.00 6.69
C LEU A 26 -12.33 -0.97 6.12
N MET A 27 -12.24 -0.70 4.81
CA MET A 27 -13.18 0.16 4.10
C MET A 27 -14.63 -0.36 4.16
N GLN A 28 -14.84 -1.66 3.96
CA GLN A 28 -16.15 -2.28 4.08
C GLN A 28 -16.69 -2.23 5.53
N SER A 29 -15.82 -2.18 6.54
CA SER A 29 -16.21 -2.02 7.94
C SER A 29 -16.54 -0.57 8.34
N GLY A 30 -16.35 0.40 7.44
CA GLY A 30 -16.68 1.81 7.64
C GLY A 30 -15.50 2.72 7.91
N LEU A 31 -14.26 2.21 7.90
CA LEU A 31 -13.06 3.03 8.02
C LEU A 31 -12.74 3.66 6.65
N PRO A 32 -12.62 4.99 6.51
CA PRO A 32 -12.36 5.59 5.20
C PRO A 32 -10.97 5.20 4.68
N TYR A 33 -10.78 5.17 3.37
CA TYR A 33 -9.46 4.89 2.75
C TYR A 33 -8.35 5.76 3.36
N ARG A 34 -8.61 7.06 3.48
CA ARG A 34 -7.83 8.03 4.26
C ARG A 34 -8.79 8.87 5.11
N ASP A 35 -8.40 9.19 6.34
CA ASP A 35 -9.17 10.11 7.17
C ASP A 35 -8.78 11.57 6.88
N VAL A 36 -9.73 12.37 6.41
CA VAL A 36 -9.53 13.81 6.15
C VAL A 36 -9.30 14.62 7.43
N LYS A 37 -9.69 14.09 8.59
CA LYS A 37 -9.44 14.70 9.90
C LYS A 37 -7.99 14.55 10.35
N ALA A 38 -7.23 13.66 9.70
CA ALA A 38 -5.80 13.50 9.92
C ALA A 38 -4.96 14.48 9.09
N ILE A 39 -5.48 15.67 8.82
CA ILE A 39 -4.77 16.74 8.12
C ILE A 39 -4.62 17.92 9.07
N GLU A 40 -3.39 18.30 9.38
CA GLU A 40 -3.03 19.46 10.19
C GLU A 40 -2.08 20.35 9.38
N ASP A 41 -2.38 21.65 9.29
CA ASP A 41 -1.59 22.63 8.53
C ASP A 41 -1.27 22.20 7.08
N GLY A 42 -2.23 21.53 6.43
CA GLY A 42 -2.12 21.01 5.07
C GLY A 42 -1.22 19.77 4.93
N ARG A 43 -0.83 19.15 6.04
CA ARG A 43 0.00 17.94 6.07
C ARG A 43 -0.77 16.77 6.68
N PRO A 44 -0.65 15.56 6.12
CA PRO A 44 -1.20 14.37 6.74
C PRO A 44 -0.43 14.06 8.03
N THR A 45 -1.17 13.81 9.12
CA THR A 45 -0.65 13.40 10.42
C THR A 45 -0.81 11.90 10.67
N GLY A 46 -1.69 11.24 9.92
CA GLY A 46 -2.07 9.84 10.13
C GLY A 46 -2.91 9.60 11.39
N ASN A 47 -3.39 10.65 12.06
CA ASN A 47 -4.21 10.53 13.26
C ASN A 47 -5.46 11.43 13.19
N PRO A 48 -6.68 10.87 13.24
CA PRO A 48 -7.00 9.44 13.32
C PRO A 48 -6.60 8.65 12.06
N PRO A 49 -6.26 7.36 12.16
CA PRO A 49 -5.82 6.58 11.02
C PRO A 49 -6.97 6.26 10.06
N GLY A 50 -6.69 6.27 8.75
CA GLY A 50 -7.55 5.66 7.74
C GLY A 50 -7.28 4.17 7.59
N ALA A 51 -7.99 3.53 6.65
CA ALA A 51 -7.76 2.13 6.27
C ALA A 51 -6.34 1.93 5.73
N CYS A 52 -5.82 2.89 4.97
CA CYS A 52 -4.45 2.84 4.44
C CYS A 52 -3.39 2.90 5.56
N ASP A 53 -3.63 3.68 6.60
CA ASP A 53 -2.71 3.76 7.76
C ASP A 53 -2.85 2.55 8.70
N SER A 54 -3.97 1.82 8.62
CA SER A 54 -4.32 0.73 9.54
C SER A 54 -4.06 -0.67 8.97
N ALA A 55 -3.90 -0.80 7.65
CA ALA A 55 -3.52 -2.06 7.02
C ALA A 55 -2.03 -2.40 7.28
N PRO A 56 -1.61 -3.68 7.13
CA PRO A 56 -0.20 -4.06 7.16
C PRO A 56 0.60 -3.26 6.13
N GLU A 57 1.90 -3.04 6.34
CA GLU A 57 2.69 -2.29 5.34
C GLU A 57 2.67 -2.97 3.96
N PRO A 58 2.47 -2.19 2.88
CA PRO A 58 2.67 -2.72 1.53
C PRO A 58 4.12 -3.17 1.37
N PRO A 59 4.41 -4.05 0.42
CA PRO A 59 5.81 -4.32 0.08
C PRO A 59 6.47 -3.03 -0.43
N GLY A 60 7.79 -2.95 -0.31
CA GLY A 60 8.58 -1.87 -0.90
C GLY A 60 8.59 -1.91 -2.44
N ASP A 61 9.66 -1.41 -3.06
CA ASP A 61 9.75 -1.39 -4.51
C ASP A 61 9.60 -2.79 -5.13
N PHE A 62 9.04 -2.84 -6.33
CA PHE A 62 8.93 -4.08 -7.08
C PHE A 62 10.34 -4.65 -7.37
N PRO A 63 10.57 -5.97 -7.20
CA PRO A 63 11.89 -6.54 -7.44
C PRO A 63 12.39 -6.25 -8.85
N ASP A 64 13.66 -5.86 -8.96
CA ASP A 64 14.35 -5.45 -10.18
C ASP A 64 13.80 -4.18 -10.86
N PHE A 65 12.84 -3.50 -10.24
CA PHE A 65 12.41 -2.18 -10.71
C PHE A 65 13.45 -1.13 -10.31
N ILE A 66 14.20 -0.66 -11.30
CA ILE A 66 15.01 0.55 -11.16
C ILE A 66 14.16 1.69 -11.71
N PRO A 67 13.67 2.63 -10.88
CA PRO A 67 12.96 3.78 -11.39
C PRO A 67 13.90 4.58 -12.29
N ASP A 68 13.49 4.81 -13.54
CA ASP A 68 14.18 5.74 -14.44
C ASP A 68 13.92 7.16 -13.94
N MET A 69 14.68 7.55 -12.92
CA MET A 69 14.69 8.89 -12.37
C MET A 69 15.65 9.74 -13.20
N GLY A 70 15.27 9.99 -14.45
CA GLY A 70 15.95 10.91 -15.37
C GLY A 70 15.78 12.37 -14.97
N TRP A 71 16.33 12.76 -13.82
CA TRP A 71 16.48 14.15 -13.39
C TRP A 71 17.88 14.69 -13.68
#